data_AF-A0A8J2HJ87-F1
#
_entry.id   AF-A0A8J2HJ87-F1
#
_cell.length_a   1.000
_cell.length_b   1.000
_cell.length_c   1.000
_cell.angle_alpha   90.00
_cell.angle_beta   90.00
_cell.angle_gamma   90.00
#
_symmetry.space_group_name_H-M   'P 1'
#
loop_
_entity.id
_entity.type
_entity.pdbx_description
1 polymer ?
#
loop_
_entity_poly.entity_id
_entity_poly.type
_entity_poly.pdbx_seq_one_letter_code
_entity_poly.pdbx_strand_id
1 'polypeptide(L)'
;MNIHHAVQLVKAKRAFKANYRIFYNQNIEPKAKIICYQLLVRPIISYAAPILWNTGPSVMEHYRKFERSCLRACLGRYRTADSNYTLRIDNKTIYDAASIPRFDSFCLMLTRNYFSSLYQIDNEMLKKLKVEEEKTALRMARSNYSPPELFTNLDKRGCIQNSVNIPIIYHSQRHCARKAIYTDPENMPRDKWVYSTALPESDINCLDRLNDKYWWLQGDAKFMDELRRRARLKKQQQQQQ
;
A
#
# COMPACT_ATOMS: atom_id res chain seq x y z
N MET A 1 -7.31 21.32 -5.48
CA MET A 1 -7.74 19.96 -5.09
C MET A 1 -7.30 18.99 -6.19
N ASN A 2 -6.69 17.84 -5.87
CA ASN A 2 -6.07 16.98 -6.89
C ASN A 2 -7.12 16.18 -7.67
N ILE A 3 -7.78 16.76 -8.68
CA ILE A 3 -8.94 16.21 -9.42
C ILE A 3 -8.73 14.77 -9.91
N HIS A 4 -7.47 14.41 -10.17
CA HIS A 4 -7.07 13.12 -10.70
C HIS A 4 -7.57 11.91 -9.89
N HIS A 5 -7.43 11.90 -8.56
CA HIS A 5 -7.84 10.75 -7.74
C HIS A 5 -9.36 10.51 -7.81
N ALA A 6 -10.14 11.59 -7.85
CA ALA A 6 -11.59 11.51 -7.96
C ALA A 6 -12.00 10.95 -9.33
N VAL A 7 -11.36 11.41 -10.41
CA VAL A 7 -11.60 10.89 -11.77
C VAL A 7 -11.26 9.40 -11.86
N GLN A 8 -10.14 8.96 -11.27
CA GLN A 8 -9.77 7.53 -11.22
C GLN A 8 -10.81 6.69 -10.49
N LEU A 9 -11.27 7.14 -9.31
CA LEU A 9 -12.30 6.44 -8.56
C LEU A 9 -13.63 6.37 -9.33
N VAL A 10 -14.00 7.43 -10.05
CA VAL A 10 -15.20 7.41 -10.91
C VAL A 10 -15.06 6.40 -12.03
N LYS A 11 -13.90 6.35 -12.72
CA LYS A 11 -13.62 5.35 -13.76
C LYS A 11 -13.70 3.93 -13.21
N ALA A 12 -13.08 3.68 -12.05
CA ALA A 12 -13.10 2.37 -11.42
C ALA A 12 -14.50 1.94 -10.97
N LYS A 13 -15.29 2.87 -10.41
CA LYS A 13 -16.71 2.63 -10.09
C LYS A 13 -17.54 2.27 -11.32
N ARG A 14 -17.31 2.97 -12.45
CA ARG A 14 -17.97 2.67 -13.72
C ARG A 14 -17.58 1.27 -14.23
N ALA A 15 -16.30 0.93 -14.20
CA ALA A 15 -15.83 -0.40 -14.60
C ALA A 15 -16.40 -1.52 -13.72
N PHE A 16 -16.46 -1.30 -12.39
CA PHE A 16 -17.08 -2.24 -11.46
C PHE A 16 -18.58 -2.39 -11.72
N LYS A 17 -19.30 -1.28 -11.94
CA LYS A 17 -20.73 -1.27 -12.26
C LYS A 17 -21.01 -1.94 -13.61
N ALA A 18 -20.19 -1.73 -14.63
CA ALA A 18 -20.36 -2.38 -15.94
C ALA A 18 -20.30 -3.92 -15.83
N ASN A 19 -19.51 -4.42 -14.88
CA ASN A 19 -19.31 -5.85 -14.63
C ASN A 19 -20.09 -6.35 -13.40
N TYR A 20 -21.13 -5.64 -12.94
CA TYR A 20 -21.85 -5.97 -11.69
C TYR A 20 -22.42 -7.40 -11.68
N ARG A 21 -22.86 -7.90 -12.85
CA ARG A 21 -23.40 -9.27 -12.98
C ARG A 21 -22.36 -10.33 -12.60
N ILE A 22 -21.06 -10.08 -12.80
CA ILE A 22 -20.01 -11.02 -12.39
C ILE A 22 -19.83 -10.94 -10.87
N PHE A 23 -19.67 -9.72 -10.34
CA PHE A 23 -19.30 -9.52 -8.94
C PHE A 23 -20.41 -9.90 -7.95
N TYR A 24 -21.69 -9.76 -8.33
CA TYR A 24 -22.83 -10.05 -7.45
C TYR A 24 -23.49 -11.42 -7.72
N ASN A 25 -23.05 -12.19 -8.71
CA ASN A 25 -23.67 -13.48 -9.04
C ASN A 25 -23.31 -14.56 -8.01
N GLN A 26 -24.31 -15.16 -7.37
CA GLN A 26 -24.11 -16.17 -6.33
C GLN A 26 -23.54 -17.49 -6.86
N ASN A 27 -23.71 -17.78 -8.15
CA ASN A 27 -23.28 -19.02 -8.79
C ASN A 27 -21.80 -19.01 -9.22
N ILE A 28 -21.13 -17.84 -9.17
CA ILE A 28 -19.70 -17.74 -9.48
C ILE A 28 -18.90 -17.83 -8.18
N GLU A 29 -17.87 -18.67 -8.17
CA GLU A 29 -16.96 -18.82 -7.04
C GLU A 29 -16.34 -17.47 -6.63
N PRO A 30 -16.27 -17.15 -5.32
CA PRO A 30 -15.66 -15.91 -4.84
C PRO A 30 -14.25 -15.66 -5.38
N LYS A 31 -13.42 -16.71 -5.49
CA LYS A 31 -12.04 -16.61 -5.98
C LYS A 31 -11.99 -16.10 -7.43
N ALA A 32 -12.85 -16.60 -8.31
CA ALA A 32 -12.95 -16.13 -9.69
C ALA A 32 -13.34 -14.64 -9.75
N LYS A 33 -14.29 -14.20 -8.92
CA LYS A 33 -14.68 -12.78 -8.83
C LYS A 33 -13.54 -11.89 -8.36
N ILE A 34 -12.75 -12.35 -7.38
CA ILE A 34 -11.56 -11.62 -6.89
C ILE A 34 -10.53 -11.47 -8.01
N ILE A 35 -10.28 -12.52 -8.79
CA ILE A 35 -9.40 -12.46 -9.97
C ILE A 35 -9.94 -11.42 -10.98
N CYS A 36 -11.24 -11.46 -11.29
CA CYS A 36 -11.86 -10.45 -12.17
C CYS A 36 -11.71 -9.03 -11.61
N TYR A 37 -11.83 -8.83 -10.30
CA TYR A 37 -11.60 -7.53 -9.66
C TYR A 37 -10.15 -7.07 -9.84
N GLN A 38 -9.18 -7.96 -9.61
CA GLN A 38 -7.75 -7.69 -9.77
C GLN A 38 -7.36 -7.36 -11.21
N LEU A 39 -8.06 -7.92 -12.21
CA LEU A 39 -7.78 -7.69 -13.63
C LEU A 39 -8.53 -6.46 -14.19
N LEU A 40 -9.79 -6.27 -13.83
CA LEU A 40 -10.66 -5.29 -14.50
C LEU A 40 -10.74 -3.94 -13.77
N VAL A 41 -10.61 -3.94 -12.43
CA VAL A 41 -10.91 -2.75 -11.61
C VAL A 41 -9.67 -2.25 -10.88
N ARG A 42 -8.91 -3.15 -10.27
CA ARG A 42 -7.71 -2.79 -9.49
C ARG A 42 -6.66 -2.04 -10.31
N PRO A 43 -6.39 -2.33 -11.59
CA PRO A 43 -5.43 -1.59 -12.39
C PRO A 43 -5.85 -0.12 -12.60
N ILE A 44 -7.15 0.15 -12.72
CA ILE A 44 -7.69 1.51 -12.93
C ILE A 44 -7.39 2.42 -11.74
N ILE A 45 -7.46 1.89 -10.52
CA ILE A 45 -7.15 2.67 -9.31
C ILE A 45 -5.65 2.73 -8.99
N SER A 46 -4.84 1.82 -9.53
CA SER A 46 -3.42 1.69 -9.18
C SER A 46 -2.44 2.16 -10.26
N TYR A 47 -2.89 2.51 -11.46
CA TYR A 47 -1.98 2.85 -12.57
C TYR A 47 -1.01 3.99 -12.26
N ALA A 48 -1.42 4.96 -11.43
CA ALA A 48 -0.59 6.11 -11.08
C ALA A 48 0.09 5.95 -9.72
N ALA A 49 0.21 4.72 -9.19
CA ALA A 49 0.84 4.48 -7.88
C ALA A 49 2.20 5.17 -7.72
N PRO A 50 3.14 5.13 -8.69
CA PRO A 50 4.44 5.81 -8.56
C PRO A 50 4.38 7.33 -8.53
N ILE A 51 3.27 7.94 -8.94
CA ILE A 51 3.04 9.40 -8.86
C ILE A 51 2.26 9.73 -7.58
N LEU A 52 1.37 8.83 -7.18
CA LEU A 52 0.44 9.00 -6.06
C LEU A 52 0.97 8.41 -4.75
N TRP A 53 2.22 7.98 -4.67
CA TRP A 53 2.78 7.40 -3.44
C TRP A 53 2.69 8.39 -2.26
N ASN A 54 2.91 9.69 -2.50
CA ASN A 54 2.79 10.74 -1.49
C ASN A 54 1.36 11.29 -1.33
N THR A 55 0.35 10.47 -1.60
CA THR A 55 -1.05 10.84 -1.38
C THR A 55 -1.36 10.90 0.11
N GLY A 56 -2.16 11.89 0.52
CA GLY A 56 -2.57 12.06 1.91
C GLY A 56 -3.44 10.90 2.43
N PRO A 57 -3.50 10.69 3.76
CA PRO A 57 -4.17 9.54 4.37
C PRO A 57 -5.67 9.48 4.05
N SER A 58 -6.34 10.65 3.98
CA SER A 58 -7.77 10.73 3.67
C SER A 58 -8.07 10.23 2.25
N VAL A 59 -7.28 10.64 1.26
CA VAL A 59 -7.47 10.18 -0.13
C VAL A 59 -7.19 8.68 -0.23
N MET A 60 -6.13 8.18 0.42
CA MET A 60 -5.86 6.73 0.45
C MET A 60 -7.03 5.95 1.08
N GLU A 61 -7.65 6.48 2.14
CA GLU A 61 -8.82 5.84 2.74
C GLU A 61 -10.03 5.78 1.80
N HIS A 62 -10.20 6.72 0.86
CA HIS A 62 -11.24 6.62 -0.17
C HIS A 62 -11.01 5.42 -1.10
N TYR A 63 -9.77 5.18 -1.52
CA TYR A 63 -9.43 3.98 -2.30
C TYR A 63 -9.65 2.70 -1.49
N ARG A 64 -9.21 2.66 -0.23
CA ARG A 64 -9.43 1.49 0.63
C ARG A 64 -10.91 1.22 0.86
N LYS A 65 -11.75 2.26 1.07
CA LYS A 65 -13.21 2.11 1.19
C LYS A 65 -13.81 1.52 -0.09
N PHE A 66 -13.37 1.98 -1.26
CA PHE A 66 -13.83 1.46 -2.54
C PHE A 66 -13.41 0.00 -2.75
N GLU A 67 -12.13 -0.34 -2.60
CA GLU A 67 -11.63 -1.73 -2.71
C GLU A 67 -12.40 -2.65 -1.75
N ARG A 68 -12.53 -2.26 -0.49
CA ARG A 68 -13.30 -3.03 0.51
C ARG A 68 -14.77 -3.22 0.16
N SER A 69 -15.39 -2.31 -0.58
CA SER A 69 -16.75 -2.50 -1.10
C SER A 69 -16.78 -3.53 -2.23
N CYS A 70 -15.80 -3.49 -3.13
CA CYS A 70 -15.66 -4.47 -4.20
C CYS A 70 -15.41 -5.87 -3.65
N LEU A 71 -14.53 -6.02 -2.64
CA LEU A 71 -14.23 -7.31 -2.02
C LEU A 71 -15.44 -7.90 -1.31
N ARG A 72 -16.23 -7.09 -0.59
CA ARG A 72 -17.49 -7.56 0.03
C ARG A 72 -18.46 -8.10 -1.00
N ALA A 73 -18.59 -7.44 -2.15
CA ALA A 73 -19.42 -7.92 -3.24
C ALA A 73 -18.89 -9.25 -3.81
N CYS A 74 -17.58 -9.33 -4.08
CA CYS A 74 -16.95 -10.55 -4.60
C CYS A 74 -17.12 -11.75 -3.64
N LEU A 75 -16.93 -11.53 -2.34
CA LEU A 75 -17.05 -12.56 -1.31
C LEU A 75 -18.50 -12.89 -0.94
N GLY A 76 -19.46 -12.01 -1.25
CA GLY A 76 -20.85 -12.12 -0.78
C GLY A 76 -21.01 -11.98 0.73
N ARG A 77 -20.00 -11.44 1.43
CA ARG A 77 -19.93 -11.38 2.90
C ARG A 77 -19.95 -9.93 3.38
N TYR A 78 -21.05 -9.53 4.04
CA TYR A 78 -21.23 -8.16 4.54
C TYR A 78 -21.27 -8.06 6.07
N ARG A 79 -21.81 -9.09 6.74
CA ARG A 79 -22.05 -9.12 8.20
C ARG A 79 -21.53 -10.42 8.79
N THR A 80 -21.13 -10.39 10.07
CA THR A 80 -20.58 -11.58 10.75
C THR A 80 -21.69 -12.42 11.39
N ALA A 81 -21.58 -13.74 11.26
CA ALA A 81 -22.49 -14.71 11.87
C ALA A 81 -22.39 -14.68 13.41
N ASP A 82 -21.19 -14.41 13.97
CA ASP A 82 -20.94 -14.39 15.42
C ASP A 82 -21.81 -13.34 16.16
N SER A 83 -22.23 -12.31 15.44
CA SER A 83 -23.06 -11.22 15.96
C SER A 83 -24.55 -11.38 15.62
N ASN A 84 -24.99 -12.58 15.24
CA ASN A 84 -26.32 -12.80 14.64
C ASN A 84 -26.58 -11.85 13.44
N TYR A 85 -25.56 -11.61 12.62
CA TYR A 85 -25.62 -10.70 11.47
C TYR A 85 -26.05 -9.25 11.81
N THR A 86 -25.77 -8.78 13.02
CA THR A 86 -26.00 -7.37 13.38
C THR A 86 -24.82 -6.48 12.99
N LEU A 87 -23.58 -6.97 13.18
CA LEU A 87 -22.36 -6.21 12.95
C LEU A 87 -21.75 -6.49 11.56
N ARG A 88 -21.10 -5.46 11.01
CA ARG A 88 -20.31 -5.59 9.77
C ARG A 88 -19.04 -6.38 10.05
N ILE A 89 -18.63 -7.19 9.08
CA ILE A 89 -17.35 -7.90 9.12
C ILE A 89 -16.22 -6.86 9.16
N ASP A 90 -15.23 -7.13 10.01
CA ASP A 90 -14.04 -6.31 10.15
C ASP A 90 -13.24 -6.29 8.83
N ASN A 91 -12.45 -5.23 8.67
CA ASN A 91 -11.75 -5.03 7.41
C ASN A 91 -10.61 -6.03 7.21
N LYS A 92 -9.98 -6.53 8.29
CA LYS A 92 -8.86 -7.47 8.21
C LYS A 92 -9.35 -8.82 7.66
N THR A 93 -10.42 -9.36 8.22
CA THR A 93 -11.03 -10.62 7.77
C THR A 93 -11.42 -10.61 6.30
N ILE A 94 -11.86 -9.47 5.76
CA ILE A 94 -12.20 -9.37 4.33
C ILE A 94 -10.96 -9.48 3.44
N TYR A 95 -9.85 -8.86 3.84
CA TYR A 95 -8.59 -8.99 3.08
C TYR A 95 -7.99 -10.37 3.22
N ASP A 96 -8.02 -10.96 4.42
CA ASP A 96 -7.55 -12.33 4.66
C ASP A 96 -8.35 -13.33 3.80
N ALA A 97 -9.69 -13.23 3.81
CA ALA A 97 -10.56 -14.08 3.01
C ALA A 97 -10.38 -13.87 1.49
N ALA A 98 -10.07 -12.66 1.05
CA ALA A 98 -9.76 -12.38 -0.35
C ALA A 98 -8.35 -12.84 -0.76
N SER A 99 -7.45 -13.06 0.21
CA SER A 99 -6.04 -13.41 -0.02
C SER A 99 -5.32 -12.44 -0.98
N ILE A 100 -5.62 -11.15 -0.87
CA ILE A 100 -4.94 -10.09 -1.62
C ILE A 100 -4.30 -9.09 -0.66
N PRO A 101 -3.19 -8.43 -1.06
CA PRO A 101 -2.58 -7.39 -0.24
C PRO A 101 -3.54 -6.21 -0.08
N ARG A 102 -3.43 -5.45 1.01
CA ARG A 102 -4.23 -4.22 1.19
C ARG A 102 -3.85 -3.19 0.13
N PHE A 103 -4.81 -2.37 -0.33
CA PHE A 103 -4.58 -1.44 -1.45
C PHE A 103 -3.33 -0.56 -1.31
N ASP A 104 -3.09 -0.02 -0.12
CA ASP A 104 -1.95 0.85 0.15
C ASP A 104 -0.61 0.09 0.17
N SER A 105 -0.56 -1.09 0.78
CA SER A 105 0.59 -2.01 0.70
C SER A 105 0.90 -2.35 -0.77
N PHE A 106 -0.14 -2.65 -1.55
CA PHE A 106 -0.05 -2.92 -2.99
C PHE A 106 0.48 -1.71 -3.77
N CYS A 107 0.00 -0.49 -3.48
CA CYS A 107 0.50 0.74 -4.09
C CYS A 107 2.00 0.96 -3.81
N LEU A 108 2.45 0.69 -2.58
CA LEU A 108 3.87 0.79 -2.24
C LEU A 108 4.70 -0.25 -3.02
N MET A 109 4.22 -1.49 -3.11
CA MET A 109 4.87 -2.54 -3.90
C MET A 109 5.01 -2.13 -5.37
N LEU A 110 3.94 -1.60 -5.99
CA LEU A 110 4.00 -1.10 -7.37
C LEU A 110 4.98 0.06 -7.52
N THR A 111 5.02 0.97 -6.56
CA THR A 111 5.96 2.10 -6.56
C THR A 111 7.41 1.62 -6.48
N ARG A 112 7.70 0.64 -5.62
CA ARG A 112 9.03 0.03 -5.55
C ARG A 112 9.40 -0.67 -6.85
N ASN A 113 8.50 -1.46 -7.43
CA ASN A 113 8.74 -2.13 -8.70
C ASN A 113 9.07 -1.12 -9.81
N TYR A 114 8.34 -0.01 -9.87
CA TYR A 114 8.61 1.07 -10.81
C TYR A 114 10.03 1.63 -10.64
N PHE A 115 10.41 2.03 -9.43
CA PHE A 115 11.74 2.59 -9.19
C PHE A 115 12.88 1.56 -9.33
N SER A 116 12.65 0.28 -9.05
CA SER A 116 13.67 -0.75 -9.32
C SER A 116 13.96 -0.88 -10.81
N SER A 117 12.94 -0.76 -11.66
CA SER A 117 13.10 -0.85 -13.11
C SER A 117 13.57 0.47 -13.73
N LEU A 118 13.18 1.63 -13.17
CA LEU A 118 13.50 2.94 -13.72
C LEU A 118 15.00 3.16 -13.92
N TYR A 119 15.82 2.74 -12.95
CA TYR A 119 17.27 2.92 -12.99
C TYR A 119 18.02 1.82 -13.75
N GLN A 120 17.33 0.76 -14.19
CA GLN A 120 17.88 -0.24 -15.11
C GLN A 120 17.86 0.26 -16.56
N ILE A 121 17.05 1.31 -16.84
CA ILE A 121 17.01 1.95 -18.15
C ILE A 121 18.25 2.82 -18.30
N ASP A 122 19.07 2.54 -19.30
CA ASP A 122 20.27 3.33 -19.59
C ASP A 122 19.88 4.68 -20.21
N ASN A 123 19.55 5.64 -19.35
CA ASN A 123 19.17 6.99 -19.75
C ASN A 123 19.76 8.01 -18.77
N GLU A 124 20.63 8.88 -19.26
CA GLU A 124 21.30 9.88 -18.42
C GLU A 124 20.34 10.85 -17.71
N MET A 125 19.23 11.23 -18.37
CA MET A 125 18.24 12.12 -17.75
C MET A 125 17.58 11.45 -16.55
N LEU A 126 17.23 10.16 -16.67
CA LEU A 126 16.66 9.39 -15.56
C LEU A 126 17.67 9.16 -14.43
N LYS A 127 18.96 8.96 -14.76
CA LYS A 127 20.02 8.85 -13.74
C LYS A 127 20.15 10.14 -12.92
N LYS A 128 20.06 11.31 -13.56
CA LYS A 128 20.11 12.63 -12.90
C LYS A 128 18.95 12.89 -11.92
N LEU A 129 17.84 12.18 -12.07
CA LEU A 129 16.69 12.30 -11.16
C LEU A 129 16.97 11.62 -9.80
N LYS A 130 17.98 10.75 -9.67
CA LYS A 130 18.27 10.09 -8.40
C LYS A 130 18.61 11.11 -7.30
N VAL A 131 17.85 11.09 -6.19
CA VAL A 131 18.17 11.90 -5.01
C VAL A 131 19.27 11.18 -4.22
N GLU A 132 20.52 11.56 -4.47
CA GLU A 132 21.68 10.92 -3.82
C GLU A 132 21.95 11.47 -2.42
N GLU A 133 21.73 12.77 -2.21
CA GLU A 133 22.09 13.42 -0.95
C GLU A 133 20.94 13.37 0.08
N GLU A 134 21.21 12.73 1.21
CA GLU A 134 20.26 12.54 2.31
C GLU A 134 19.77 13.86 2.92
N LYS A 135 20.64 14.86 3.07
CA LYS A 135 20.27 16.17 3.61
C LYS A 135 19.26 16.88 2.70
N THR A 136 19.47 16.80 1.40
CA THR A 136 18.56 17.36 0.40
C THR A 136 17.22 16.64 0.43
N ALA A 137 17.23 15.31 0.53
CA ALA A 137 16.01 14.52 0.69
C ALA A 137 15.20 14.91 1.94
N LEU A 138 15.84 15.06 3.10
CA LEU A 138 15.18 15.49 4.33
C LEU A 138 14.59 16.89 4.23
N ARG A 139 15.32 17.83 3.62
CA ARG A 139 14.82 19.18 3.36
C ARG A 139 13.58 19.14 2.47
N MET A 140 13.61 18.35 1.39
CA MET A 140 12.47 18.17 0.49
C MET A 140 11.29 17.49 1.20
N ALA A 141 11.51 16.47 2.02
CA ALA A 141 10.47 15.79 2.79
C ALA A 141 9.75 16.73 3.77
N ARG A 142 10.45 17.72 4.33
CA ARG A 142 9.87 18.77 5.17
C ARG A 142 9.20 19.87 4.36
N SER A 143 9.65 20.08 3.13
CA SER A 143 9.00 20.97 2.18
C SER A 143 7.66 20.39 1.72
N ASN A 144 6.74 21.25 1.27
CA ASN A 144 5.50 20.79 0.65
C ASN A 144 5.71 20.20 -0.76
N TYR A 145 6.97 20.10 -1.21
CA TYR A 145 7.38 19.56 -2.49
C TYR A 145 8.05 18.20 -2.29
N SER A 146 7.38 17.14 -2.75
CA SER A 146 7.91 15.78 -2.67
C SER A 146 7.93 15.19 -4.07
N PRO A 147 9.06 15.33 -4.77
CA PRO A 147 9.18 14.80 -6.12
C PRO A 147 9.23 13.25 -6.05
N PRO A 148 8.82 12.52 -7.10
CA PRO A 148 8.74 11.06 -7.08
C PRO A 148 10.00 10.36 -6.57
N GLU A 149 11.16 10.90 -6.92
CA GLU A 149 12.51 10.42 -6.65
C GLU A 149 12.84 10.36 -5.16
N LEU A 150 12.18 11.21 -4.36
CA LEU A 150 12.30 11.23 -2.90
C LEU A 150 11.85 9.90 -2.26
N PHE A 151 11.01 9.13 -2.96
CA PHE A 151 10.49 7.85 -2.51
C PHE A 151 11.60 6.90 -2.06
N THR A 152 12.63 6.69 -2.88
CA THR A 152 13.69 5.70 -2.61
C THR A 152 14.47 6.04 -1.34
N ASN A 153 14.78 7.32 -1.13
CA ASN A 153 15.48 7.80 0.06
C ASN A 153 14.63 7.60 1.33
N LEU A 154 13.35 7.97 1.28
CA LEU A 154 12.45 7.81 2.42
C LEU A 154 12.12 6.34 2.71
N ASP A 155 12.03 5.50 1.69
CA ASP A 155 11.78 4.06 1.83
C ASP A 155 12.98 3.36 2.46
N LYS A 156 14.21 3.72 2.03
CA LYS A 156 15.46 3.28 2.65
C LYS A 156 15.49 3.58 4.15
N ARG A 157 15.01 4.76 4.55
CA ARG A 157 14.96 5.20 5.96
C ARG A 157 13.78 4.65 6.76
N GLY A 158 12.92 3.82 6.15
CA GLY A 158 11.73 3.31 6.83
C GLY A 158 10.64 4.35 7.10
N CYS A 159 10.72 5.55 6.49
CA CYS A 159 9.72 6.61 6.67
C CYS A 159 8.40 6.31 5.94
N ILE A 160 8.44 5.43 4.93
CA ILE A 160 7.29 5.05 4.11
C ILE A 160 6.50 3.90 4.74
N GLN A 161 7.22 2.87 5.18
CA GLN A 161 6.66 1.63 5.72
C GLN A 161 7.51 1.17 6.90
N ASN A 162 6.86 0.93 8.04
CA ASN A 162 7.58 0.56 9.26
C ASN A 162 8.11 -0.88 9.21
N SER A 163 8.75 -1.24 10.30
CA SER A 163 9.15 -2.58 10.66
C SER A 163 7.97 -3.51 11.00
N VAL A 164 6.73 -3.28 10.59
CA VAL A 164 5.65 -4.30 10.68
C VAL A 164 4.85 -4.29 9.38
N ASN A 165 5.50 -3.84 8.30
CA ASN A 165 4.90 -3.64 7.00
C ASN A 165 3.71 -2.65 6.98
N ILE A 166 3.50 -1.84 8.00
CA ILE A 166 2.45 -0.81 8.04
C ILE A 166 2.89 0.38 7.17
N PRO A 167 2.11 0.76 6.14
CA PRO A 167 2.37 1.95 5.31
C PRO A 167 2.17 3.28 6.06
N ILE A 168 3.13 3.67 6.90
CA ILE A 168 3.08 4.86 7.77
C ILE A 168 2.67 6.12 7.02
N ILE A 169 3.12 6.28 5.77
CA ILE A 169 2.81 7.44 4.95
C ILE A 169 1.29 7.66 4.78
N TYR A 170 0.47 6.61 4.81
CA TYR A 170 -0.99 6.70 4.69
C TYR A 170 -1.73 6.69 6.03
N HIS A 171 -1.00 6.69 7.13
CA HIS A 171 -1.52 6.71 8.49
C HIS A 171 -1.08 7.93 9.30
N SER A 172 -0.08 8.69 8.84
CA SER A 172 0.28 9.97 9.43
C SER A 172 -0.71 11.07 9.01
N GLN A 173 -1.26 11.77 10.00
CA GLN A 173 -2.16 12.90 9.78
C GLN A 173 -1.45 14.00 9.00
N ARG A 174 -1.94 14.28 7.79
CA ARG A 174 -1.38 15.30 6.90
C ARG A 174 -2.49 16.05 6.21
N HIS A 175 -2.36 17.38 6.17
CA HIS A 175 -3.29 18.22 5.44
C HIS A 175 -3.05 18.07 3.93
N CYS A 176 -4.09 18.16 3.10
CA CYS A 176 -3.93 18.00 1.64
C CYS A 176 -3.00 19.06 1.01
N ALA A 177 -2.92 20.25 1.62
CA ALA A 177 -1.98 21.31 1.25
C ALA A 177 -0.59 21.17 1.88
N ARG A 178 -0.46 20.37 2.95
CA ARG A 178 0.80 20.13 3.65
C ARG A 178 1.28 18.70 3.38
N LYS A 179 2.06 18.56 2.32
CA LYS A 179 2.59 17.27 1.85
C LYS A 179 3.85 16.81 2.59
N ALA A 180 4.29 17.57 3.60
CA ALA A 180 5.42 17.22 4.42
C ALA A 180 5.30 15.79 4.98
N ILE A 181 6.38 15.03 4.89
CA ILE A 181 6.46 13.64 5.34
C ILE A 181 7.21 13.61 6.66
N TYR A 182 6.69 12.83 7.60
CA TYR A 182 7.36 12.65 8.88
C TYR A 182 8.59 11.76 8.69
N THR A 183 9.76 12.26 9.10
CA THR A 183 11.06 11.60 8.86
C THR A 183 11.55 10.76 10.02
N ASP A 184 10.79 10.71 11.12
CA ASP A 184 11.14 9.99 12.36
C ASP A 184 9.98 9.13 12.84
N PRO A 185 9.56 8.10 12.08
CA PRO A 185 8.34 7.36 12.35
C PRO A 185 8.27 6.70 13.74
N GLU A 186 9.42 6.40 14.35
CA GLU A 186 9.49 5.73 15.67
C GLU A 186 9.02 6.65 16.80
N ASN A 187 9.29 7.95 16.68
CA ASN A 187 8.88 8.96 17.66
C ASN A 187 7.56 9.67 17.29
N MET A 188 6.80 9.14 16.34
CA MET A 188 5.54 9.76 15.90
C MET A 188 4.48 9.68 17.02
N PRO A 189 3.96 10.82 17.50
CA PRO A 189 2.92 10.85 18.53
C PRO A 189 1.67 10.08 18.11
N ARG A 190 1.03 9.36 19.04
CA ARG A 190 -0.15 8.51 18.75
C ARG A 190 -1.34 9.31 18.21
N ASP A 191 -1.50 10.56 18.61
CA ASP A 191 -2.55 11.47 18.11
C ASP A 191 -2.38 11.83 16.62
N LYS A 192 -1.18 11.64 16.06
CA LYS A 192 -0.91 11.82 14.64
C LYS A 192 -1.28 10.63 13.78
N TRP A 193 -1.60 9.48 14.38
CA TRP A 193 -2.03 8.30 13.63
C TRP A 193 -3.52 8.40 13.31
N VAL A 194 -3.86 8.16 12.04
CA VAL A 194 -5.24 8.15 11.54
C VAL A 194 -5.55 6.85 10.81
N TYR A 195 -6.84 6.47 10.88
CA TYR A 195 -7.39 5.24 10.31
C TYR A 195 -6.78 3.94 10.87
N SER A 196 -7.44 2.82 10.60
CA SER A 196 -7.01 1.51 11.11
C SER A 196 -5.71 1.04 10.47
N THR A 197 -4.71 0.69 11.30
CA THR A 197 -3.43 0.12 10.87
C THR A 197 -3.47 -1.40 10.70
N ALA A 198 -4.62 -2.05 10.94
CA ALA A 198 -4.76 -3.50 10.81
C ALA A 198 -4.43 -3.96 9.37
N LEU A 199 -3.50 -4.90 9.27
CA LEU A 199 -3.06 -5.50 8.02
C LEU A 199 -3.58 -6.94 7.91
N PRO A 200 -3.86 -7.42 6.70
CA PRO A 200 -4.03 -8.84 6.47
C PRO A 200 -2.74 -9.60 6.75
N GLU A 201 -2.88 -10.88 7.05
CA GLU A 201 -1.75 -11.75 7.38
C GLU A 201 -0.76 -11.89 6.22
N SER A 202 -1.26 -11.84 4.98
CA SER A 202 -0.43 -11.81 3.77
C SER A 202 0.51 -10.59 3.73
N ASP A 203 0.05 -9.41 4.15
CA ASP A 203 0.86 -8.19 4.16
C ASP A 203 1.89 -8.21 5.31
N ILE A 204 1.49 -8.69 6.49
CA ILE A 204 2.40 -8.83 7.64
C ILE A 204 3.55 -9.76 7.27
N ASN A 205 3.22 -10.86 6.57
CA ASN A 205 4.16 -11.90 6.17
C ASN A 205 4.90 -11.61 4.86
N CYS A 206 4.62 -10.48 4.21
CA CYS A 206 5.25 -10.08 2.97
C CYS A 206 6.74 -9.77 3.20
N LEU A 207 7.59 -10.48 2.47
CA LEU A 207 9.05 -10.32 2.50
C LEU A 207 9.58 -9.58 1.27
N ASP A 208 8.73 -8.94 0.48
CA ASP A 208 9.15 -8.32 -0.78
C ASP A 208 10.29 -7.31 -0.59
N ARG A 209 10.35 -6.63 0.56
CA ARG A 209 11.43 -5.68 0.90
C ARG A 209 12.82 -6.33 1.03
N LEU A 210 12.88 -7.65 1.20
CA LEU A 210 14.14 -8.43 1.19
C LEU A 210 14.62 -8.76 -0.23
N ASN A 211 13.85 -8.41 -1.26
CA ASN A 211 14.21 -8.73 -2.63
C ASN A 211 15.41 -7.88 -3.09
N ASP A 212 16.43 -8.55 -3.61
CA ASP A 212 17.66 -7.94 -4.10
C ASP A 212 17.45 -6.94 -5.23
N LYS A 213 16.30 -6.97 -5.92
CA LYS A 213 15.98 -5.99 -6.95
C LYS A 213 15.83 -4.56 -6.42
N TYR A 214 15.60 -4.38 -5.12
CA TYR A 214 15.48 -3.06 -4.49
C TYR A 214 16.86 -2.58 -4.00
N TRP A 215 17.74 -2.21 -4.93
CA TRP A 215 19.14 -1.87 -4.68
C TRP A 215 19.36 -0.81 -3.57
N TRP A 216 18.40 0.11 -3.35
CA TRP A 216 18.52 1.13 -2.29
C TRP A 216 18.33 0.56 -0.88
N LEU A 217 17.75 -0.63 -0.75
CA LEU A 217 17.51 -1.32 0.52
C LEU A 217 18.66 -2.25 0.92
N GLN A 218 19.55 -2.60 -0.01
CA GLN A 218 20.60 -3.61 0.21
C GLN A 218 21.77 -3.11 1.08
N GLY A 219 22.02 -1.80 1.13
CA GLY A 219 23.19 -1.22 1.79
C GLY A 219 23.08 -0.99 3.30
N ASP A 220 21.94 -1.31 3.92
CA ASP A 220 21.73 -1.09 5.36
C ASP A 220 21.76 -2.44 6.10
N ALA A 221 22.92 -2.76 6.67
CA ALA A 221 23.13 -4.01 7.40
C ALA A 221 22.14 -4.18 8.56
N LYS A 222 21.78 -3.10 9.26
CA LYS A 222 20.81 -3.14 10.36
C LYS A 222 19.41 -3.46 9.85
N PHE A 223 19.02 -2.84 8.73
CA PHE A 223 17.75 -3.13 8.07
C PHE A 223 17.67 -4.58 7.59
N MET A 224 18.73 -5.07 6.95
CA MET A 224 18.78 -6.45 6.46
C MET A 224 18.76 -7.48 7.60
N ASP A 225 19.46 -7.21 8.72
CA ASP A 225 19.44 -8.10 9.87
C ASP A 225 18.08 -8.13 10.57
N GLU A 226 17.40 -6.99 10.68
CA GLU A 226 16.05 -6.93 11.22
C GLU A 226 15.04 -7.70 10.36
N LEU A 227 15.17 -7.59 9.03
CA LEU A 227 14.32 -8.36 8.13
C LEU A 227 14.64 -9.87 8.15
N ARG A 228 15.92 -10.25 8.21
CA ARG A 228 16.35 -11.66 8.36
C ARG A 228 15.85 -12.26 9.67
N ARG A 229 15.88 -11.49 10.77
CA ARG A 229 15.35 -11.92 12.07
C ARG A 229 13.88 -12.35 11.98
N ARG A 230 13.06 -11.58 11.25
CA ARG A 230 11.64 -11.95 11.02
C ARG A 230 11.49 -13.20 10.20
N ALA A 231 12.28 -13.33 9.13
CA ALA A 231 12.25 -14.53 8.31
C ALA A 231 12.58 -15.78 9.15
N ARG A 232 13.48 -15.67 10.14
CA ARG A 232 13.78 -16.74 11.11
C ARG A 232 12.62 -16.99 12.07
N LEU A 233 12.07 -15.96 12.70
CA LEU A 233 10.93 -16.08 13.62
C LEU A 233 9.71 -16.72 12.93
N LYS A 234 9.48 -16.39 11.67
CA LYS A 234 8.43 -16.99 10.84
C LYS A 234 8.67 -18.49 10.61
N LYS A 235 9.90 -18.89 10.26
CA LYS A 235 10.24 -20.32 10.11
C LYS A 235 10.01 -21.10 11.39
N GLN A 236 10.29 -20.50 12.54
CA GLN A 236 10.05 -21.13 13.85
C GLN A 236 8.55 -21.28 14.16
N GLN A 237 7.74 -20.25 13.89
CA GLN A 237 6.29 -20.32 14.07
C GLN A 237 5.62 -21.36 13.16
N GLN A 238 6.12 -21.53 11.93
CA GLN A 238 5.61 -22.55 11.00
C GLN A 238 6.00 -23.99 11.37
N GLN A 239 7.04 -24.18 12.17
CA GLN A 239 7.46 -25.51 12.66
C GLN A 239 6.70 -25.95 13.91
N GLN A 240 5.96 -25.05 14.55
CA GLN A 240 5.19 -25.29 15.76
C GLN A 240 3.68 -25.53 15.49
N GLN A 241 3.26 -25.45 14.23
CA GLN A 241 1.90 -25.71 13.76
C GLN A 241 1.88 -27.01 12.95
#